data_AF-A0A1A2LBH6-F1
#
_entry.id   AF-A0A1A2LBH6-F1
#
_cell.length_a   1.000
_cell.length_b   1.000
_cell.length_c   1.000
_cell.angle_alpha   90.00
_cell.angle_beta   90.00
_cell.angle_gamma   90.00
#
_symmetry.space_group_name_H-M   'P 1'
#
loop_
_entity.id
_entity.type
_entity.pdbx_description
1 polymer ?
#
loop_
_entity_poly.entity_id
_entity_poly.type
_entity_poly.pdbx_seq_one_letter_code
_entity_poly.pdbx_strand_id
1 'polypeptide(L)' 'MSDSRFWGDLHLVPVDQYVPATVQALLRHLHLDTAAAADQEAGIRDWLATHPPGPMMTYSLRDSGLGHLLS' A
#
# COMPACT_ATOMS: atom_id res chain seq x y z
N MET A 1 -15.78 13.32 34.92
CA MET A 1 -16.15 13.35 33.49
C MET A 1 -15.10 12.54 32.76
N SER A 2 -15.43 11.32 32.33
CA SER A 2 -14.46 10.34 31.84
C SER A 2 -14.07 10.57 30.39
N ASP A 3 -12.75 10.62 30.17
CA ASP A 3 -12.01 10.81 28.93
C ASP A 3 -11.98 9.54 28.03
N SER A 4 -13.10 8.81 27.97
CA SER A 4 -13.14 7.44 27.41
C SER A 4 -13.64 7.37 25.97
N ARG A 5 -13.98 8.50 25.34
CA ARG A 5 -14.60 8.52 23.99
C ARG A 5 -13.61 8.53 22.83
N PHE A 6 -12.33 8.84 23.05
CA PHE A 6 -11.37 8.98 21.95
C PHE A 6 -10.71 7.66 21.51
N TRP A 7 -10.74 6.62 22.35
CA TRP A 7 -9.99 5.38 22.11
C TRP A 7 -10.86 4.22 21.59
N GLY A 8 -12.19 4.35 21.61
CA GLY A 8 -13.12 3.26 21.28
C GLY A 8 -13.21 2.91 19.79
N ASP A 9 -12.82 3.83 18.90
CA ASP A 9 -12.99 3.68 17.44
C ASP A 9 -11.69 3.32 16.71
N LEU A 10 -10.58 3.10 17.43
CA LEU A 10 -9.34 2.63 16.83
C LEU A 10 -9.46 1.12 16.55
N HIS A 11 -10.04 0.79 15.39
CA HIS A 11 -9.92 -0.54 14.79
C HIS A 11 -8.47 -0.76 14.35
N LEU A 12 -7.61 -1.08 15.31
CA LEU A 12 -6.24 -1.50 15.03
C LEU A 12 -6.31 -2.84 14.29
N VAL A 13 -6.00 -2.81 13.01
CA VAL A 13 -5.89 -4.02 12.19
C VAL A 13 -4.59 -4.73 12.62
N PRO A 14 -4.63 -6.03 12.89
CA PRO A 14 -3.42 -6.82 13.12
C PRO A 14 -2.40 -6.62 11.99
N VAL A 15 -1.11 -6.55 12.32
CA VAL A 15 -0.05 -6.24 11.33
C VAL A 15 -0.03 -7.24 10.18
N ASP A 16 -0.38 -8.49 10.44
CA ASP A 16 -0.53 -9.58 9.47
C ASP A 16 -1.72 -9.41 8.51
N GLN A 17 -2.64 -8.50 8.81
CA GLN A 17 -3.81 -8.18 7.98
C GLN A 17 -3.69 -6.82 7.27
N TYR A 18 -2.57 -6.12 7.45
CA TYR A 18 -2.34 -4.85 6.78
C TYR A 18 -2.07 -5.06 5.28
N VAL A 19 -2.92 -4.48 4.43
CA VAL A 19 -2.72 -4.43 2.98
C VAL A 19 -2.48 -2.99 2.56
N PRO A 20 -1.32 -2.64 1.98
CA PRO A 20 -1.05 -1.29 1.51
C PRO A 20 -2.03 -0.88 0.41
N ALA A 21 -2.60 0.31 0.53
CA ALA A 21 -3.62 0.82 -0.39
C ALA A 21 -3.08 1.80 -1.45
N THR A 22 -1.83 2.21 -1.36
CA THR A 22 -1.19 3.17 -2.28
C THR A 22 0.23 2.73 -2.62
N VAL A 23 0.78 3.24 -3.73
CA VAL A 23 2.15 2.95 -4.17
C VAL A 23 3.16 3.32 -3.07
N GLN A 24 3.05 4.50 -2.46
CA GLN A 24 3.96 4.91 -1.40
C GLN A 24 3.88 4.02 -0.16
N ALA A 25 2.68 3.59 0.22
CA ALA A 25 2.50 2.67 1.34
C ALA A 25 3.09 1.29 1.05
N LEU A 26 2.95 0.81 -0.19
CA LEU A 26 3.54 -0.44 -0.64
C LEU A 26 5.07 -0.36 -0.67
N LEU A 27 5.65 0.71 -1.20
CA LEU A 27 7.11 0.88 -1.21
C LEU A 27 7.70 0.88 0.20
N ARG A 28 7.04 1.53 1.16
CA ARG A 28 7.46 1.47 2.57
C ARG A 28 7.31 0.08 3.16
N HIS A 29 6.23 -0.63 2.83
CA HIS A 29 5.99 -2.00 3.26
C HIS A 29 7.06 -2.97 2.72
N LEU A 30 7.55 -2.73 1.51
CA LEU A 30 8.61 -3.50 0.86
C LEU A 30 10.03 -2.98 1.18
N HIS A 31 10.17 -1.89 1.94
CA HIS A 31 11.44 -1.20 2.18
C HIS A 31 12.17 -0.72 0.91
N LEU A 32 11.39 -0.28 -0.09
CA LEU A 32 11.87 0.21 -1.40
C LEU A 32 11.67 1.72 -1.59
N ASP A 33 11.23 2.47 -0.58
CA ASP A 33 10.90 3.90 -0.69
C ASP A 33 12.10 4.79 -1.03
N THR A 34 13.32 4.32 -0.82
CA THR A 34 14.56 5.00 -1.26
C THR A 34 15.31 4.25 -2.37
N ALA A 35 14.74 3.15 -2.89
CA ALA A 35 15.36 2.36 -3.96
C ALA A 35 15.29 3.09 -5.32
N ALA A 36 16.07 2.62 -6.30
CA ALA A 36 15.98 3.14 -7.66
C ALA A 36 14.60 2.84 -8.26
N ALA A 37 14.13 3.70 -9.17
CA ALA A 37 12.80 3.56 -9.78
C ALA A 37 12.57 2.17 -10.43
N ALA A 38 13.61 1.58 -11.03
CA ALA A 38 13.53 0.24 -11.60
C ALA A 38 13.29 -0.85 -10.54
N ASP A 39 13.93 -0.74 -9.37
CA ASP A 39 13.76 -1.68 -8.26
C ASP A 39 12.39 -1.50 -7.60
N GLN A 40 11.92 -0.25 -7.47
CA GLN A 40 10.57 0.06 -7.02
C GLN A 40 9.52 -0.58 -7.92
N GLU A 41 9.64 -0.41 -9.23
CA GLU A 41 8.71 -0.98 -10.20
C GLU A 41 8.71 -2.51 -10.15
N ALA A 42 9.91 -3.13 -10.10
CA ALA A 42 10.05 -4.58 -9.98
C ALA A 42 9.38 -5.11 -8.71
N GLY A 43 9.63 -4.48 -7.56
CA GLY A 43 9.01 -4.89 -6.29
C GLY A 43 7.49 -4.74 -6.28
N ILE A 44 6.96 -3.67 -6.88
CA ILE A 44 5.50 -3.49 -7.02
C ILE A 44 4.92 -4.59 -7.92
N ARG A 45 5.57 -4.90 -9.04
CA ARG A 45 5.12 -5.96 -9.97
C ARG A 45 5.09 -7.32 -9.27
N ASP A 46 6.13 -7.67 -8.54
CA ASP A 46 6.22 -8.94 -7.82
C ASP A 46 5.14 -9.05 -6.74
N TRP A 47 4.85 -7.95 -6.03
CA TRP A 47 3.78 -7.91 -5.04
C TRP A 47 2.40 -8.12 -5.68
N LEU A 48 2.12 -7.41 -6.79
CA LEU A 48 0.85 -7.51 -7.53
C LEU A 48 0.58 -8.90 -8.11
N ALA A 49 1.62 -9.70 -8.37
CA ALA A 49 1.46 -11.07 -8.87
C ALA A 49 0.65 -11.98 -7.94
N THR A 50 0.60 -11.66 -6.64
CA THR A 50 -0.14 -12.42 -5.62
C THR A 50 -1.18 -11.59 -4.86
N HIS A 51 -1.19 -10.27 -5.08
CA HIS A 51 -2.08 -9.33 -4.40
C HIS A 51 -2.85 -8.50 -5.43
N PRO A 52 -4.07 -8.94 -5.83
CA PRO A 52 -4.91 -8.18 -6.72
C PRO A 52 -5.17 -6.77 -6.17
N PRO A 53 -4.90 -5.69 -6.94
CA PRO A 53 -5.01 -4.34 -6.43
C PRO A 53 -6.48 -3.94 -6.24
N GLY A 54 -6.81 -3.45 -5.04
CA GLY A 54 -8.09 -2.80 -4.78
C GLY A 54 -8.23 -1.44 -5.49
N PRO A 55 -9.42 -0.80 -5.45
CA PRO A 55 -9.67 0.45 -6.17
C PRO A 55 -8.68 1.57 -5.87
N MET A 56 -8.27 1.73 -4.60
CA MET A 56 -7.32 2.77 -4.20
C MET A 56 -5.91 2.52 -4.74
N MET A 57 -5.46 1.26 -4.73
CA MET A 57 -4.16 0.89 -5.28
C MET A 57 -4.15 1.09 -6.81
N THR A 58 -5.21 0.68 -7.49
CA THR A 58 -5.39 0.89 -8.94
C THR A 58 -5.35 2.37 -9.31
N TYR A 59 -6.02 3.23 -8.54
CA TYR A 59 -5.94 4.68 -8.73
C TYR A 59 -4.51 5.18 -8.52
N SER A 60 -3.87 4.80 -7.41
CA SER A 60 -2.51 5.24 -7.07
C SER A 60 -1.47 4.82 -8.10
N LEU A 61 -1.58 3.62 -8.67
CA LEU A 61 -0.70 3.13 -9.74
C LEU A 61 -0.81 4.00 -11.00
N ARG A 62 -2.03 4.36 -11.40
CA ARG A 62 -2.27 5.25 -12.56
C ARG A 62 -1.73 6.65 -12.33
N ASP A 63 -2.01 7.23 -11.16
CA ASP A 63 -1.55 8.56 -10.77
C ASP A 63 0.00 8.64 -10.71
N SER A 64 0.65 7.56 -10.28
CA SER A 64 2.12 7.46 -10.20
C SER A 64 2.79 7.12 -11.54
N GLY A 65 2.05 7.03 -12.65
CA GLY A 65 2.59 6.64 -13.96
C GLY A 65 2.94 5.15 -14.10
N LEU A 66 2.55 4.33 -13.12
CA LEU A 66 2.77 2.87 -13.08
C LEU A 66 1.53 2.08 -13.54
N GLY A 67 0.62 2.72 -14.28
CA GLY A 67 -0.63 2.10 -14.74
C GLY A 67 -0.43 0.89 -15.64
N HIS A 68 0.75 0.76 -16.27
CA HIS A 68 1.13 -0.41 -17.10
C HIS A 68 1.33 -1.69 -16.29
N LEU A 69 1.41 -1.62 -14.95
CA LEU A 69 1.49 -2.80 -14.09
C LEU A 69 0.13 -3.47 -13.84
N LEU A 70 -0.97 -2.89 -14.34
CA LEU A 70 -2.33 -3.40 -14.17
C LEU A 70 -2.78 -4.36 -15.29
N SER A 71 -1.94 -4.60 -16.30
CA SER A 71 -2.25 -5.39 -17.50
C SER A 71 -1.62 -6.77 -17.50
#